data_AF-A0A7X9FLU0-F1
#
_entry.id   AF-A0A7X9FLU0-F1
#
_cell.length_a   1.000
_cell.length_b   1.000
_cell.length_c   1.000
_cell.angle_alpha   90.00
_cell.angle_beta   90.00
_cell.angle_gamma   90.00
#
_symmetry.space_group_name_H-M   'P 1'
#
loop_
_entity.id
_entity.type
_entity.pdbx_description
1 polymer ?
#
loop_
_entity_poly.entity_id
_entity_poly.type
_entity_poly.pdbx_seq_one_letter_code
_entity_poly.pdbx_strand_id
1 'polypeptide(L)' 'MPGSSFVHLHNHTEYSLLDGAQSISGMIRRAKDLDMPAVAMTDHGNVFGAVKFFQKARKEGI' A
#
# COMPACT_ATOMS: atom_id res chain seq x y z
N MET A 1 -19.62 -10.24 -16.37
CA MET A 1 -18.18 -10.33 -16.01
C MET A 1 -18.07 -10.00 -14.54
N PRO A 2 -17.20 -10.63 -13.74
CA PRO A 2 -16.91 -10.09 -12.42
C PRO A 2 -16.50 -8.62 -12.61
N GLY A 3 -16.99 -7.72 -11.77
CA GLY A 3 -16.79 -6.28 -11.93
C GLY A 3 -15.31 -5.94 -12.13
N SER A 4 -15.02 -4.87 -12.88
CA SER A 4 -13.65 -4.43 -13.15
C SER A 4 -12.85 -4.30 -11.84
N SER A 5 -11.77 -5.07 -11.72
CA SER A 5 -10.83 -4.97 -10.60
C SER A 5 -9.92 -3.76 -10.79
N PHE A 6 -9.61 -3.06 -9.71
CA PHE A 6 -8.74 -1.89 -9.71
C PHE A 6 -7.71 -1.99 -8.59
N VAL A 7 -6.46 -1.62 -8.88
CA VAL A 7 -5.32 -1.66 -7.95
C VAL A 7 -4.44 -0.44 -8.18
N HIS A 8 -4.00 0.20 -7.11
CA HIS A 8 -2.97 1.24 -7.18
C HIS A 8 -1.57 0.62 -7.24
N LEU A 9 -0.84 0.91 -8.32
CA LEU A 9 0.53 0.45 -8.54
C LEU A 9 1.59 1.52 -8.28
N HIS A 10 1.18 2.74 -7.92
CA HIS A 10 2.05 3.86 -7.63
C HIS A 10 1.47 4.62 -6.44
N ASN A 11 2.09 4.47 -5.28
CA ASN A 11 1.59 5.03 -4.03
C ASN A 11 2.75 5.25 -3.05
N HIS A 12 2.71 6.38 -2.34
CA HIS A 12 3.75 6.80 -1.40
C HIS A 12 3.28 6.63 0.05
N THR A 13 4.17 6.14 0.90
CA THR A 13 3.95 6.00 2.35
C THR A 13 4.68 7.10 3.12
N GLU A 14 4.56 7.10 4.43
CA GLU A 14 5.35 7.89 5.39
C GLU A 14 6.89 7.76 5.20
N TYR A 15 7.38 6.78 4.45
CA TYR A 15 8.79 6.63 4.09
C TYR A 15 9.20 7.40 2.83
N SER A 16 8.26 8.04 2.13
CA SER A 16 8.55 9.13 1.19
C SER A 16 8.79 10.41 1.97
N LEU A 17 10.02 10.62 2.43
CA LEU A 17 10.34 11.55 3.52
C LEU A 17 9.96 13.03 3.27
N LEU A 18 9.82 13.45 2.01
CA LEU A 18 9.53 14.84 1.64
C LEU A 18 8.03 15.14 1.49
N ASP A 19 7.22 14.15 1.12
CA ASP A 19 5.82 14.36 0.67
C ASP A 19 4.85 13.21 1.05
N GLY A 20 5.34 12.15 1.68
CA GLY A 20 4.58 11.00 2.10
C GLY A 20 3.74 11.24 3.34
N ALA A 21 2.41 11.28 3.20
CA ALA A 21 1.48 11.55 4.30
C ALA A 21 0.75 10.30 4.84
N GLN A 22 0.81 9.16 4.14
CA GLN A 22 0.03 7.96 4.46
C GLN A 22 0.87 6.92 5.21
N SER A 23 0.43 6.51 6.41
CA SER A 23 1.08 5.38 7.08
C SER A 23 0.86 4.06 6.34
N ILE A 24 1.82 3.13 6.41
CA ILE A 24 1.70 1.79 5.80
C ILE A 24 0.42 1.08 6.25
N SER A 25 0.12 1.13 7.56
CA SER A 25 -1.09 0.51 8.11
C SER A 25 -2.37 1.13 7.57
N GLY A 26 -2.40 2.46 7.40
CA GLY A 26 -3.53 3.18 6.82
C GLY A 26 -3.73 2.82 5.35
N MET A 27 -2.65 2.79 4.57
CA MET A 27 -2.67 2.41 3.16
C MET A 27 -3.25 1.01 2.94
N ILE A 28 -2.76 0.01 3.68
CA ILE A 28 -3.21 -1.39 3.55
C ILE A 28 -4.66 -1.54 4.00
N ARG A 29 -5.05 -0.91 5.13
CA ARG A 29 -6.43 -0.92 5.59
C ARG A 29 -7.37 -0.30 4.55
N ARG A 30 -6.96 0.83 3.95
CA ARG A 30 -7.78 1.51 2.94
C ARG A 30 -7.97 0.67 1.68
N ALA A 31 -6.92 -0.03 1.22
CA ALA A 31 -7.01 -0.97 0.11
C ALA A 31 -8.02 -2.10 0.41
N LYS A 32 -7.99 -2.63 1.65
CA LYS A 32 -8.95 -3.64 2.12
C LYS A 32 -10.38 -3.12 2.12
N ASP A 33 -10.60 -1.93 2.67
CA ASP A 33 -11.92 -1.29 2.75
C ASP A 33 -12.51 -0.97 1.36
N LEU A 34 -11.69 -0.97 0.31
CA LEU A 34 -12.07 -0.76 -1.09
C LEU A 34 -12.17 -2.07 -1.89
N ASP A 35 -12.05 -3.22 -1.24
CA ASP A 35 -12.02 -4.55 -1.88
C ASP A 35 -10.94 -4.65 -2.98
N MET A 36 -9.82 -3.91 -2.82
CA MET A 36 -8.68 -4.03 -3.73
C MET A 36 -7.89 -5.30 -3.40
N PRO A 37 -7.63 -6.18 -4.38
CA PRO A 37 -6.93 -7.44 -4.14
C PRO A 37 -5.41 -7.26 -3.92
N ALA A 38 -4.86 -6.07 -4.19
CA ALA A 38 -3.45 -5.75 -4.05
C ALA A 38 -3.25 -4.23 -3.87
N VAL A 39 -2.07 -3.83 -3.41
CA VAL A 39 -1.60 -2.43 -3.40
C VAL A 39 -0.08 -2.39 -3.52
N ALA A 40 0.48 -1.39 -4.21
CA ALA A 40 1.93 -1.19 -4.30
C ALA A 40 2.42 -0.05 -3.41
N MET A 41 3.67 -0.19 -2.94
CA MET A 41 4.43 0.86 -2.29
C MET A 41 5.60 1.26 -3.18
N THR A 42 5.64 2.52 -3.60
CA THR A 42 6.63 3.07 -4.53
C THR A 42 7.23 4.34 -3.95
N ASP A 43 7.83 4.24 -2.77
CA ASP A 43 8.42 5.38 -2.08
C ASP A 43 9.57 6.03 -2.86
N HIS A 44 9.79 7.34 -2.65
CA HIS A 44 10.80 8.09 -3.39
C HIS A 44 12.22 7.58 -3.11
N GLY A 45 12.81 6.92 -4.10
CA GLY A 45 14.22 6.51 -4.10
C GLY A 45 14.61 5.54 -2.98
N ASN A 46 13.64 4.91 -2.30
CA ASN A 46 13.92 4.05 -1.16
C ASN A 46 12.91 2.92 -0.99
N VAL A 47 13.25 1.97 -0.12
CA VAL A 47 12.43 0.81 0.26
C VAL A 47 12.43 0.60 1.78
N PHE A 48 12.59 1.68 2.56
CA PHE A 48 12.72 1.58 4.02
C PHE A 48 11.51 0.90 4.69
N GLY A 49 10.32 1.16 4.14
CA GLY A 49 9.08 0.56 4.61
C GLY A 49 8.86 -0.90 4.22
N ALA A 50 9.72 -1.52 3.38
CA ALA A 50 9.38 -2.75 2.65
C ALA A 50 9.04 -3.93 3.56
N VAL A 51 9.81 -4.16 4.62
CA VAL A 51 9.56 -5.27 5.56
C VAL A 51 8.25 -5.05 6.31
N LYS A 52 8.02 -3.83 6.81
CA LYS A 52 6.79 -3.45 7.53
C LYS A 52 5.56 -3.56 6.62
N PHE A 53 5.68 -3.08 5.38
CA PHE A 53 4.66 -3.17 4.34
C PHE A 53 4.28 -4.63 4.07
N PHE A 54 5.27 -5.47 3.76
CA PHE A 54 5.05 -6.88 3.46
C PHE A 54 4.38 -7.64 4.62
N GLN A 55 4.89 -7.48 5.84
CA GLN A 55 4.33 -8.15 7.01
C GLN A 55 2.90 -7.72 7.29
N LYS A 56 2.59 -6.42 7.13
CA LYS A 56 1.24 -5.90 7.36
C LYS A 56 0.28 -6.31 6.25
N ALA A 57 0.69 -6.27 4.98
CA ALA A 57 -0.14 -6.66 3.84
C ALA A 57 -0.52 -8.14 3.94
N ARG A 58 0.49 -9.00 4.18
CA ARG A 58 0.30 -10.44 4.39
C ARG A 58 -0.63 -10.75 5.57
N LYS A 59 -0.56 -9.99 6.66
CA LYS A 59 -1.45 -10.15 7.82
C LYS A 59 -2.90 -9.78 7.49
N GLU A 60 -3.11 -8.78 6.65
CA GLU A 60 -4.45 -8.31 6.28
C GLU A 60 -5.09 -9.07 5.11
N GLY A 61 -4.30 -9.87 4.38
CA GLY A 61 -4.76 -10.67 3.24
C GLY A 61 -4.72 -9.91 1.91
N ILE A 62 -3.80 -8.95 1.79
CA ILE A 62 -3.50 -8.18 0.56
C ILE A 62 -2.11 -8.55 0.07
#